data_AF-A0A8T2IZQ0-F1
#
_entry.id   AF-A0A8T2IZQ0-F1
#
_cell.length_a   1.000
_cell.length_b   1.000
_cell.length_c   1.000
_cell.angle_alpha   90.00
_cell.angle_beta   90.00
_cell.angle_gamma   90.00
#
_symmetry.space_group_name_H-M   'P 1'
#
loop_
_entity.id
_entity.type
_entity.pdbx_description
1 polymer ?
#
loop_
_entity_poly.entity_id
_entity_poly.type
_entity_poly.pdbx_seq_one_letter_code
_entity_poly.pdbx_strand_id
1 'polypeptide(L)'
;MPCLFQVAAVVSTLPAADLYVLEKPGVSMQNSTLFPVALHLRTVEAMLYAMLNAQYTVEEEHRVFSMNRSTVGKYFELMVGESRTSGLDIARRLLTDSIDQEAPRVRFPRDMIFRYRNHFQTRGQNRNEELSDALLQAIAFYELAVL
;
A
#
# COMPACT_ATOMS: atom_id res chain seq x y z
N MET A 1 -16.65 -18.16 -8.73
CA MET A 1 -15.33 -17.48 -8.59
C MET A 1 -15.19 -16.93 -7.17
N PRO A 2 -14.65 -17.71 -6.21
CA PRO A 2 -14.58 -17.30 -4.80
C PRO A 2 -13.75 -16.04 -4.54
N CYS A 3 -12.73 -15.78 -5.37
CA CYS A 3 -11.85 -14.61 -5.24
C CYS A 3 -12.58 -13.28 -5.53
N LEU A 4 -13.50 -13.24 -6.51
CA LEU A 4 -14.23 -12.03 -6.87
C LEU A 4 -15.07 -11.49 -5.70
N PHE A 5 -15.78 -12.37 -5.01
CA PHE A 5 -16.60 -11.99 -3.84
C PHE A 5 -15.74 -11.48 -2.68
N GLN A 6 -14.55 -12.05 -2.49
CA GLN A 6 -13.60 -11.59 -1.48
C GLN A 6 -13.08 -10.18 -1.80
N VAL A 7 -12.66 -9.93 -3.05
CA VAL A 7 -12.19 -8.61 -3.48
C VAL A 7 -13.32 -7.58 -3.40
N ALA A 8 -14.53 -7.92 -3.84
CA ALA A 8 -15.69 -7.04 -3.75
C ALA A 8 -16.04 -6.69 -2.29
N ALA A 9 -15.97 -7.66 -1.38
CA ALA A 9 -16.18 -7.41 0.04
C ALA A 9 -15.16 -6.42 0.61
N VAL A 10 -13.88 -6.52 0.22
CA VAL A 10 -12.85 -5.54 0.62
C VAL A 10 -13.10 -4.18 -0.02
N VAL A 11 -13.40 -4.10 -1.32
CA VAL A 11 -13.70 -2.83 -1.99
C VAL A 11 -14.87 -2.11 -1.32
N SER A 12 -15.89 -2.84 -0.85
CA SER A 12 -17.04 -2.26 -0.16
C SER A 12 -16.73 -1.58 1.18
N THR A 13 -15.58 -1.87 1.80
CA THR A 13 -15.16 -1.25 3.06
C THR A 13 -14.21 -0.06 2.84
N LEU A 14 -13.72 0.16 1.62
CA LEU A 14 -12.83 1.27 1.31
C LEU A 14 -13.61 2.58 1.25
N PRO A 15 -13.07 3.67 1.85
CA PRO A 15 -13.66 4.98 1.66
C PRO A 15 -13.52 5.44 0.20
N ALA A 16 -14.39 6.37 -0.21
CA ALA A 16 -14.22 7.09 -1.47
C ALA A 16 -12.91 7.89 -1.44
N ALA A 17 -12.15 7.82 -2.51
CA ALA A 17 -10.90 8.56 -2.70
C ALA A 17 -10.80 9.02 -4.17
N ASP A 18 -10.07 10.10 -4.41
CA ASP A 18 -9.80 10.59 -5.77
C ASP A 18 -8.97 9.55 -6.54
N LEU A 19 -7.97 8.97 -5.87
CA LEU A 19 -7.07 7.98 -6.43
C LEU A 19 -6.88 6.78 -5.48
N TYR A 20 -6.71 5.60 -6.08
CA TYR A 20 -6.34 4.35 -5.42
C TYR A 20 -4.98 3.88 -5.94
N VAL A 21 -4.00 3.78 -5.05
CA VAL A 21 -2.63 3.37 -5.42
C VAL A 21 -2.39 1.93 -4.99
N LEU A 22 -2.15 1.05 -5.96
CA LEU A 22 -1.82 -0.36 -5.78
C LEU A 22 -0.31 -0.57 -5.83
N GLU A 23 0.17 -1.56 -5.10
CA GLU A 23 1.56 -2.00 -5.26
C GLU A 23 1.72 -2.76 -6.58
N LYS A 24 2.74 -2.41 -7.37
CA LYS A 24 3.22 -3.22 -8.48
C LYS A 24 4.31 -4.17 -7.96
N PRO A 25 4.02 -5.49 -7.81
CA PRO A 25 4.97 -6.44 -7.24
C PRO A 25 6.15 -6.69 -8.19
N GLY A 26 7.30 -7.02 -7.61
CA GLY A 26 8.52 -7.38 -8.36
C GLY A 26 8.56 -8.82 -8.90
N VAL A 27 7.48 -9.60 -8.73
CA VAL A 27 7.43 -11.00 -9.15
C VAL A 27 7.28 -11.08 -10.68
N SER A 28 8.29 -11.64 -11.35
CA SER A 28 8.26 -11.85 -12.80
C SER A 28 7.36 -13.03 -13.18
N MET A 29 6.54 -12.85 -14.22
CA MET A 29 5.75 -13.94 -14.83
C MET A 29 6.63 -14.99 -15.53
N GLN A 30 7.90 -14.68 -15.79
CA GLN A 30 8.86 -15.60 -16.40
C GLN A 30 9.41 -16.62 -15.39
N ASN A 31 9.28 -16.35 -14.09
CA ASN A 31 9.69 -17.30 -13.06
C ASN A 31 8.58 -18.35 -12.87
N SER A 32 8.77 -19.53 -13.48
CA SER A 32 7.79 -20.63 -13.42
C SER A 32 7.49 -21.11 -12.00
N THR A 33 8.45 -21.00 -11.06
CA THR A 33 8.25 -21.41 -9.67
C THR A 33 7.31 -20.47 -8.90
N LEU A 34 7.30 -19.18 -9.25
CA LEU A 34 6.45 -18.17 -8.63
C LEU A 34 5.22 -17.81 -9.48
N PHE A 35 5.00 -18.50 -10.60
CA PHE A 35 3.90 -18.22 -11.52
C PHE A 35 2.51 -18.24 -10.83
N PRO A 36 2.16 -19.20 -9.95
CA PRO A 36 0.87 -19.17 -9.25
C PRO A 36 0.67 -17.90 -8.41
N VAL A 37 1.73 -17.42 -7.77
CA VAL A 37 1.72 -16.17 -6.99
C VAL A 37 1.58 -14.97 -7.92
N ALA A 38 2.36 -14.91 -9.00
CA ALA A 38 2.27 -13.84 -10.00
C ALA A 38 0.87 -13.76 -10.62
N LEU A 39 0.27 -14.90 -10.98
CA LEU A 39 -1.07 -14.99 -11.54
C LEU A 39 -2.12 -14.52 -10.53
N HIS A 40 -2.02 -14.92 -9.27
CA HIS A 40 -2.92 -14.45 -8.22
C HIS A 40 -2.85 -12.93 -8.07
N LEU A 41 -1.65 -12.37 -7.95
CA LEU A 41 -1.44 -10.92 -7.81
C LEU A 41 -1.99 -10.15 -9.02
N ARG A 42 -1.75 -10.64 -10.25
CA ARG A 42 -2.29 -10.03 -11.48
C ARG A 42 -3.81 -10.11 -11.57
N THR A 43 -4.39 -11.21 -11.09
CA THR A 43 -5.85 -11.39 -11.06
C THR A 43 -6.49 -10.41 -10.08
N VAL A 44 -5.93 -10.28 -8.87
CA VAL A 44 -6.41 -9.33 -7.86
C VAL A 44 -6.21 -7.88 -8.32
N GLU A 45 -5.06 -7.55 -8.90
CA GLU A 45 -4.80 -6.23 -9.50
C GLU A 45 -5.88 -5.90 -10.55
N ALA A 46 -6.13 -6.80 -11.51
CA ALA A 46 -7.13 -6.58 -12.55
C ALA A 46 -8.56 -6.41 -11.98
N MET A 47 -8.93 -7.18 -10.94
CA MET A 47 -10.23 -7.02 -10.26
C MET A 47 -10.36 -5.66 -9.58
N LEU A 48 -9.31 -5.22 -8.88
CA LEU A 48 -9.28 -3.91 -8.21
C LEU A 48 -9.36 -2.78 -9.24
N TYR A 49 -8.61 -2.86 -10.35
CA TYR A 49 -8.70 -1.90 -11.45
C TYR A 49 -10.12 -1.82 -12.00
N ALA A 50 -10.79 -2.95 -12.23
CA ALA A 50 -12.15 -2.95 -12.76
C ALA A 50 -13.20 -2.40 -11.78
N MET A 51 -13.07 -2.74 -10.49
CA MET A 51 -14.06 -2.35 -9.48
C MET A 51 -13.91 -0.90 -9.00
N LEU A 52 -12.68 -0.41 -8.85
CA LEU A 52 -12.40 0.93 -8.32
C LEU A 52 -12.49 2.01 -9.41
N ASN A 53 -12.37 1.64 -10.69
CA ASN A 53 -12.63 2.53 -11.82
C ASN A 53 -14.11 2.48 -12.28
N ALA A 54 -15.06 2.20 -11.39
CA ALA A 54 -16.48 2.04 -11.75
C ALA A 54 -17.09 3.27 -12.46
N GLN A 55 -16.52 4.47 -12.29
CA GLN A 55 -16.96 5.72 -12.94
C GLN A 55 -16.14 6.08 -14.19
N TYR A 56 -15.18 5.27 -14.61
CA TYR A 56 -14.32 5.55 -15.76
C TYR A 56 -15.11 5.78 -17.06
N THR A 57 -16.20 5.04 -17.25
CA THR A 57 -17.05 5.19 -18.45
C THR A 57 -17.78 6.53 -18.53
N VAL A 58 -17.84 7.28 -17.43
CA VAL A 58 -18.52 8.58 -17.35
C VAL A 58 -17.51 9.73 -17.41
N GLU A 59 -16.34 9.55 -16.80
CA GLU A 59 -15.35 10.62 -16.63
C GLU A 59 -14.09 10.48 -17.49
N GLU A 60 -13.91 9.32 -18.17
CA GLU A 60 -12.72 8.97 -18.96
C GLU A 60 -11.38 9.05 -18.19
N GLU A 61 -11.42 9.15 -16.86
CA GLU A 61 -10.23 9.29 -16.01
C GLU A 61 -9.93 8.02 -15.20
N HIS A 62 -8.68 7.54 -15.31
CA HIS A 62 -8.18 6.46 -14.47
C HIS A 62 -7.95 6.93 -13.04
N ARG A 63 -8.58 6.25 -12.08
CA ARG A 63 -8.43 6.51 -10.65
C ARG A 63 -7.52 5.50 -9.95
N VAL A 64 -7.16 4.40 -10.62
CA VAL A 64 -6.30 3.35 -10.06
C VAL A 64 -4.92 3.40 -10.70
N PHE A 65 -3.87 3.44 -9.89
CA PHE A 65 -2.48 3.49 -10.33
C PHE A 65 -1.65 2.41 -9.65
N SER A 66 -0.64 1.87 -10.35
CA SER A 66 0.29 0.90 -9.75
C SER A 66 1.67 1.53 -9.51
N MET A 67 2.10 1.63 -8.26
CA MET A 67 3.40 2.16 -7.86
C MET A 67 4.42 1.02 -7.68
N ASN A 68 5.64 1.19 -8.21
CA ASN A 68 6.65 0.14 -8.13
C ASN A 68 7.18 -0.04 -6.69
N ARG A 69 7.10 -1.26 -6.16
CA ARG A 69 7.59 -1.61 -4.81
C ARG A 69 9.06 -1.21 -4.59
N SER A 70 9.90 -1.33 -5.60
CA SER A 70 11.32 -0.95 -5.52
C SER A 70 11.53 0.57 -5.53
N THR A 71 10.64 1.35 -6.15
CA THR A 71 10.67 2.82 -6.08
C THR A 71 10.42 3.28 -4.65
N VAL A 72 9.38 2.73 -4.00
CA VAL A 72 9.09 3.01 -2.58
C VAL A 72 10.27 2.56 -1.71
N GLY A 73 10.82 1.38 -1.98
CA GLY A 73 11.99 0.86 -1.26
C GLY A 73 13.22 1.77 -1.36
N LYS A 74 13.57 2.24 -2.56
CA LYS A 74 14.69 3.18 -2.79
C LYS A 74 14.46 4.51 -2.08
N TYR A 75 13.25 5.03 -2.16
CA TYR A 75 12.88 6.31 -1.59
C TYR A 75 13.01 6.34 -0.05
N PHE A 76 12.71 5.23 0.63
CA PHE A 76 12.91 5.08 2.08
C PHE A 76 14.24 4.44 2.48
N GLU A 77 15.19 4.27 1.55
CA GLU A 77 16.49 3.63 1.81
C GLU A 77 16.37 2.20 2.38
N LEU A 78 15.31 1.48 1.98
CA LEU A 78 15.02 0.11 2.42
C LEU A 78 15.64 -0.96 1.50
N MET A 79 16.48 -0.59 0.53
CA MET A 79 17.05 -1.56 -0.42
C MET A 79 18.41 -2.09 0.07
N VAL A 80 18.56 -3.42 0.08
CA VAL A 80 19.83 -4.13 0.27
C VAL A 80 20.07 -4.98 -0.97
N GLY A 81 20.93 -4.49 -1.86
CA GLY A 81 21.06 -5.05 -3.21
C GLY A 81 19.76 -4.87 -3.99
N GLU A 82 19.19 -5.98 -4.46
CA GLU A 82 17.90 -6.01 -5.17
C GLU A 82 16.70 -6.31 -4.25
N SER A 83 16.96 -6.62 -2.97
CA SER A 83 15.94 -6.99 -2.01
C SER A 83 15.53 -5.80 -1.13
N ARG A 84 14.23 -5.66 -0.88
CA ARG A 84 13.69 -4.65 0.04
C ARG A 84 13.59 -5.21 1.46
N THR A 85 14.05 -4.45 2.44
CA THR A 85 13.92 -4.75 3.88
C THR A 85 12.60 -4.23 4.45
N SER A 86 12.29 -4.61 5.70
CA SER A 86 11.04 -4.23 6.37
C SER A 86 10.96 -2.72 6.62
N GLY A 87 9.82 -2.13 6.26
CA GLY A 87 9.50 -0.72 6.55
C GLY A 87 8.94 -0.45 7.95
N LEU A 88 8.81 -1.49 8.78
CA LEU A 88 8.12 -1.43 10.06
C LEU A 88 8.72 -0.40 11.02
N ASP A 89 10.05 -0.31 11.10
CA ASP A 89 10.71 0.63 11.99
C ASP A 89 10.54 2.08 11.53
N ILE A 90 10.43 2.32 10.22
CA ILE A 90 10.09 3.64 9.67
C ILE A 90 8.65 3.99 10.05
N ALA A 91 7.69 3.08 9.85
CA ALA A 91 6.30 3.30 10.23
C ALA A 91 6.14 3.62 11.73
N ARG A 92 6.91 2.94 12.59
CA ARG A 92 6.95 3.23 14.03
C ARG A 92 7.51 4.62 14.34
N ARG A 93 8.59 5.03 13.67
CA ARG A 93 9.16 6.38 13.81
C ARG A 93 8.16 7.45 13.37
N LEU A 94 7.50 7.27 12.23
CA LEU A 94 6.45 8.19 11.75
C LEU A 94 5.32 8.38 12.77
N LEU A 95 4.88 7.31 13.44
CA LEU A 95 3.90 7.39 14.53
C LEU A 95 4.41 8.13 15.77
N THR A 96 5.70 8.07 16.06
CA THR A 96 6.32 8.83 17.16
C THR A 96 6.42 10.31 16.78
N ASP A 97 7.06 10.58 15.64
CA ASP A 97 7.35 11.91 15.12
C ASP A 97 6.09 12.76 14.89
N SER A 98 4.96 12.12 14.54
CA SER A 98 3.69 12.82 14.34
C SER A 98 3.13 13.56 15.57
N ILE A 99 3.60 13.22 16.77
CA ILE A 99 3.24 13.91 18.02
C ILE A 99 4.25 15.01 18.35
N ASP A 100 5.54 14.70 18.15
CA ASP A 100 6.64 15.45 18.73
C ASP A 100 7.18 16.55 17.80
N GLN A 101 6.94 16.45 16.48
CA GLN A 101 7.42 17.40 15.49
C GLN A 101 6.38 18.46 15.13
N GLU A 102 6.84 19.70 14.90
CA GLU A 102 5.99 20.82 14.48
C GLU A 102 5.46 20.64 13.04
N ALA A 103 6.28 20.04 12.16
CA ALA A 103 5.94 19.74 10.77
C ALA A 103 6.25 18.26 10.42
N PRO A 104 5.45 17.30 10.92
CA PRO A 104 5.70 15.90 10.67
C PRO A 104 5.34 15.52 9.23
N ARG A 105 6.08 14.57 8.65
CA ARG A 105 5.83 14.03 7.29
C ARG A 105 4.43 13.45 7.10
N VAL A 106 3.86 12.90 8.18
CA VAL A 106 2.48 12.39 8.21
C VAL A 106 1.84 12.75 9.55
N ARG A 107 0.56 13.13 9.51
CA ARG A 107 -0.23 13.45 10.71
C ARG A 107 -1.26 12.35 10.94
N PHE A 108 -1.31 11.82 12.16
CA PHE A 108 -2.33 10.85 12.57
C PHE A 108 -3.38 11.54 13.44
N PRO A 109 -4.68 11.24 13.27
CA PRO A 109 -5.71 11.69 14.19
C PRO A 109 -5.40 11.27 15.63
N ARG A 110 -5.52 12.20 16.58
CA ARG A 110 -5.12 11.99 18.00
C ARG A 110 -5.90 10.88 18.67
N ASP A 111 -7.15 10.68 18.28
CA ASP A 111 -8.03 9.61 18.75
C ASP A 111 -7.62 8.22 18.20
N MET A 112 -6.93 8.17 17.05
CA MET A 112 -6.50 6.94 16.40
C MET A 112 -5.06 6.55 16.70
N ILE A 113 -4.19 7.50 17.09
CA ILE A 113 -2.76 7.25 17.25
C ILE A 113 -2.43 6.17 18.29
N PHE A 114 -3.16 6.14 19.41
CA PHE A 114 -3.00 5.11 20.44
C PHE A 114 -3.40 3.73 19.92
N ARG A 115 -4.45 3.66 19.10
CA ARG A 115 -4.89 2.41 18.47
C ARG A 115 -3.85 1.90 17.47
N TYR A 116 -3.30 2.78 16.63
CA TYR A 116 -2.27 2.41 15.67
C TYR A 116 -0.99 1.94 16.36
N ARG A 117 -0.52 2.66 17.40
CA ARG A 117 0.66 2.23 18.19
C ARG A 117 0.47 0.83 18.78
N ASN A 118 -0.68 0.56 19.40
CA ASN A 118 -0.98 -0.77 19.95
C ASN A 118 -1.02 -1.85 18.85
N HIS A 119 -1.54 -1.52 17.67
CA HIS A 119 -1.58 -2.46 16.54
C HIS A 119 -0.16 -2.85 16.09
N PHE A 120 0.74 -1.88 15.93
CA PHE A 120 2.14 -2.11 15.54
C PHE A 120 3.01 -2.77 16.62
N GLN A 121 2.54 -2.80 17.88
CA GLN A 121 3.16 -3.53 18.99
C GLN A 121 2.68 -4.99 19.09
N THR A 122 1.46 -5.29 18.63
CA THR A 122 0.88 -6.64 18.73
C THR A 122 1.55 -7.57 17.70
N ARG A 123 1.98 -8.77 18.12
CA ARG A 123 2.82 -9.73 17.36
C ARG A 123 2.09 -10.38 16.17
N GLY A 124 1.87 -9.63 15.09
CA GLY A 124 1.51 -10.15 13.77
C GLY A 124 2.46 -9.59 12.71
N GLN A 125 3.64 -10.22 12.54
CA GLN A 125 4.72 -9.68 11.69
C GLN A 125 4.24 -9.39 10.26
N ASN A 126 3.59 -10.36 9.60
CA ASN A 126 3.16 -10.20 8.20
C ASN A 126 2.08 -9.12 8.01
N ARG A 127 1.10 -9.03 8.92
CA ARG A 127 0.03 -8.02 8.83
C ARG A 127 0.57 -6.61 9.07
N ASN A 128 1.54 -6.47 9.97
CA ASN A 128 2.16 -5.19 10.25
C ASN A 128 3.06 -4.74 9.09
N GLU A 129 3.64 -5.68 8.33
CA GLU A 129 4.40 -5.38 7.11
C GLU A 129 3.52 -4.81 6.01
N GLU A 130 2.41 -5.46 5.65
CA GLU A 130 1.48 -4.96 4.62
C GLU A 130 0.92 -3.57 5.00
N LEU A 131 0.56 -3.36 6.28
CA LEU A 131 0.10 -2.07 6.77
C LEU A 131 1.20 -1.00 6.69
N SER A 132 2.44 -1.36 7.04
CA SER A 132 3.58 -0.45 6.92
C SER A 132 3.87 -0.10 5.46
N ASP A 133 3.82 -1.08 4.57
CA ASP A 133 4.06 -0.90 3.14
C ASP A 133 3.00 -0.01 2.52
N ALA A 134 1.72 -0.17 2.88
CA ALA A 134 0.64 0.69 2.42
C ALA A 134 0.82 2.15 2.88
N LEU A 135 1.21 2.37 4.15
CA LEU A 135 1.49 3.71 4.68
C LEU A 135 2.68 4.36 3.96
N LEU A 136 3.78 3.63 3.82
CA LEU A 136 4.99 4.13 3.15
C LEU A 136 4.69 4.43 1.67
N GLN A 137 3.95 3.56 0.97
CA GLN A 137 3.55 3.80 -0.40
C GLN A 137 2.71 5.09 -0.53
N ALA A 138 1.76 5.32 0.37
CA ALA A 138 0.96 6.54 0.35
C ALA A 138 1.83 7.80 0.53
N ILE A 139 2.76 7.79 1.51
CA ILE A 139 3.69 8.90 1.73
C ILE A 139 4.58 9.13 0.51
N ALA A 140 5.20 8.06 -0.02
CA ALA A 140 6.03 8.16 -1.21
C ALA A 140 5.24 8.66 -2.43
N PHE A 141 3.98 8.28 -2.58
CA PHE A 141 3.13 8.79 -3.65
C PHE A 141 2.93 10.30 -3.55
N TYR A 142 2.55 10.81 -2.37
CA TYR A 142 2.41 12.26 -2.17
C TYR A 142 3.72 13.01 -2.40
N GLU A 143 4.84 12.49 -1.89
CA GLU A 143 6.13 13.17 -1.98
C GLU A 143 6.84 13.04 -3.35
N LEU A 144 6.46 12.09 -4.20
CA LEU A 144 7.10 11.89 -5.53
C LEU A 144 6.22 12.29 -6.71
N ALA A 145 4.90 12.33 -6.54
CA ALA A 145 3.96 12.52 -7.65
C ALA A 145 3.00 13.71 -7.46
N VAL A 146 2.86 14.24 -6.24
CA VAL A 146 1.91 15.33 -5.93
C VAL A 146 2.62 16.63 -5.53
N LEU A 147 3.64 16.52 -4.68
CA LEU A 147 4.50 17.62 -4.25
C LEU A 147 5.70 17.80 -5.19
#